data_AF-A0A7X0H5P4-F1
#
_entry.id   AF-A0A7X0H5P4-F1
#
_cell.length_a   1.000
_cell.length_b   1.000
_cell.length_c   1.000
_cell.angle_alpha   90.00
_cell.angle_beta   90.00
_cell.angle_gamma   90.00
#
_symmetry.space_group_name_H-M   'P 1'
#
loop_
_entity.id
_entity.type
_entity.pdbx_description
1 polymer ?
#
loop_
_entity_poly.entity_id
_entity_poly.type
_entity_poly.pdbx_seq_one_letter_code
_entity_poly.pdbx_strand_id
1 'polypeptide(L)'
;MAVKKYISNLARALLGKPYNKLTEREKRVIDAMAAGEPVAQNVNTVFHEKLSVGQRVADWMAKVAGSWGFIITFVVILGSWMTLNSFILIRNDVDAFDPYPYILLNLVLSTLAALQAPVIMMSQNRQSEKDRLTAANAFEVSLKTELEIQQLHKKVDELTAKLVGNSDESGESEGTGSA
;
A
#
# COMPACT_ATOMS: atom_id res chain seq x y z
N MET A 1 -28.79 -4.87 23.06
CA MET A 1 -28.01 -5.81 23.93
C MET A 1 -27.55 -7.07 23.17
N ALA A 2 -28.36 -7.63 22.27
CA ALA A 2 -28.02 -8.83 21.48
C ALA A 2 -26.79 -8.66 20.56
N VAL A 3 -26.67 -7.54 19.83
CA VAL A 3 -25.56 -7.28 18.88
C VAL A 3 -24.20 -7.24 19.58
N LYS A 4 -24.07 -6.53 20.72
CA LYS A 4 -22.84 -6.52 21.51
C LYS A 4 -22.43 -7.91 22.01
N LYS A 5 -23.41 -8.75 22.38
CA LYS A 5 -23.17 -10.13 22.82
C LYS A 5 -22.70 -11.01 21.66
N TYR A 6 -23.29 -10.84 20.47
CA TYR A 6 -22.87 -11.51 19.24
C TYR A 6 -21.43 -11.15 18.86
N ILE A 7 -21.10 -9.86 18.79
CA ILE A 7 -19.75 -9.35 18.50
C ILE A 7 -18.71 -9.89 19.50
N SER A 8 -19.05 -9.89 20.79
CA SER A 8 -18.16 -10.39 21.84
C SER A 8 -17.93 -11.90 21.74
N ASN A 9 -18.97 -12.67 21.41
CA ASN A 9 -18.87 -14.11 21.19
C ASN A 9 -18.08 -14.42 19.92
N LEU A 10 -18.29 -13.65 18.84
CA LEU A 10 -17.58 -13.78 17.57
C LEU A 10 -16.08 -13.53 17.74
N ALA A 11 -15.72 -12.43 18.41
CA ALA A 11 -14.33 -12.13 18.76
C ALA A 11 -13.68 -13.27 19.54
N ARG A 12 -14.39 -13.84 20.52
CA ARG A 12 -13.85 -14.92 21.34
C ARG A 12 -13.77 -16.25 20.57
N ALA A 13 -14.73 -16.53 19.69
CA ALA A 13 -14.84 -17.77 18.95
C ALA A 13 -13.89 -17.87 17.76
N LEU A 14 -13.45 -16.73 17.19
CA LEU A 14 -12.57 -16.71 16.02
C LEU A 14 -11.16 -16.19 16.33
N LEU A 15 -11.02 -15.19 17.21
CA LEU A 15 -9.71 -14.61 17.57
C LEU A 15 -9.17 -15.11 18.92
N GLY A 16 -9.94 -15.90 19.68
CA GLY A 16 -9.54 -16.43 20.98
C GLY A 16 -9.38 -15.37 22.08
N LYS A 17 -9.65 -14.09 21.78
CA LYS A 17 -9.48 -12.95 22.68
C LYS A 17 -10.82 -12.28 22.97
N PRO A 18 -11.04 -11.72 24.17
CA PRO A 18 -12.22 -10.91 24.44
C PRO A 18 -12.15 -9.60 23.64
N TYR A 19 -13.30 -9.11 23.16
CA TYR A 19 -13.39 -7.89 22.33
C TYR A 19 -12.66 -6.67 22.92
N ASN A 20 -12.66 -6.53 24.24
CA ASN A 20 -11.99 -5.41 24.92
C ASN A 20 -10.44 -5.47 24.85
N LYS A 21 -9.85 -6.62 24.51
CA LYS A 21 -8.40 -6.79 24.32
C LYS A 21 -7.98 -6.79 22.84
N LEU A 22 -8.92 -6.64 21.92
CA LEU A 22 -8.62 -6.50 20.50
C LEU A 22 -7.97 -5.15 20.23
N THR A 23 -7.04 -5.13 19.29
CA THR A 23 -6.54 -3.91 18.69
C THR A 23 -7.67 -3.18 17.94
N GLU A 24 -7.53 -1.87 17.74
CA GLU A 24 -8.53 -1.07 17.01
C GLU A 24 -8.81 -1.61 15.59
N ARG A 25 -7.82 -2.26 14.97
CA ARG A 25 -7.97 -2.89 13.64
C ARG A 25 -8.79 -4.18 13.71
N GLU A 26 -8.47 -5.05 14.66
CA GLU A 26 -9.24 -6.29 14.89
C GLU A 26 -10.70 -5.96 15.26
N LYS A 27 -10.94 -4.93 16.09
CA LYS A 27 -12.30 -4.46 16.40
C LYS A 27 -13.04 -4.03 15.13
N ARG A 28 -12.41 -3.19 14.29
CA ARG A 28 -13.00 -2.77 13.01
C ARG A 28 -13.39 -3.94 12.12
N VAL A 29 -12.54 -4.95 12.00
CA VAL A 29 -12.85 -6.16 11.20
C VAL A 29 -14.07 -6.89 11.76
N ILE A 30 -14.12 -7.12 13.07
CA ILE A 30 -15.25 -7.81 13.72
C ILE A 30 -16.54 -6.99 13.58
N ASP A 31 -16.48 -5.67 13.76
CA ASP A 31 -17.63 -4.78 13.64
C ASP A 31 -18.15 -4.75 12.20
N ALA A 32 -17.25 -4.65 11.20
CA ALA A 32 -17.61 -4.70 9.79
C ALA A 32 -18.18 -6.07 9.37
N MET A 33 -17.64 -7.17 9.89
CA MET A 33 -18.22 -8.51 9.71
C MET A 33 -19.62 -8.61 10.31
N ALA A 34 -19.85 -8.03 11.49
CA ALA A 34 -21.17 -8.04 12.13
C ALA A 34 -22.20 -7.15 11.39
N ALA A 35 -21.74 -6.07 10.75
CA ALA A 35 -22.57 -5.17 9.96
C ALA A 35 -22.79 -5.66 8.51
N GLY A 36 -22.03 -6.66 8.03
CA GLY A 36 -22.06 -7.10 6.64
C GLY A 36 -21.42 -6.09 5.67
N GLU A 37 -20.58 -5.20 6.18
CA GLU A 37 -19.98 -4.11 5.41
C GLU A 37 -18.59 -4.49 4.85
N PRO A 38 -18.17 -3.90 3.72
CA PRO A 38 -16.82 -4.09 3.20
C PRO A 38 -15.79 -3.42 4.13
N VAL A 39 -14.72 -4.17 4.45
CA VAL A 39 -13.54 -3.65 5.17
C VAL A 39 -12.56 -2.97 4.22
N ALA A 40 -12.58 -3.37 2.95
CA ALA A 40 -11.67 -2.85 1.93
C ALA A 40 -11.93 -1.36 1.68
N GLN A 41 -10.99 -0.52 2.13
CA GLN A 41 -10.99 0.90 1.82
C GLN A 41 -10.14 1.20 0.57
N ASN A 42 -10.49 2.22 -0.22
CA ASN A 42 -9.57 2.71 -1.24
C ASN A 42 -8.50 3.59 -0.57
N VAL A 43 -7.30 3.05 -0.35
CA VAL A 43 -6.19 3.79 0.29
C VAL A 43 -5.78 5.01 -0.52
N ASN A 44 -6.03 5.00 -1.83
CA ASN A 44 -5.67 6.10 -2.71
C ASN A 44 -6.54 7.34 -2.46
N THR A 45 -7.84 7.19 -2.16
CA THR A 45 -8.75 8.33 -1.94
C THR A 45 -8.43 9.05 -0.63
N VAL A 46 -8.17 8.31 0.45
CA VAL A 46 -7.77 8.86 1.76
C VAL A 46 -6.43 9.58 1.69
N PHE A 47 -5.54 9.14 0.80
CA PHE A 47 -4.20 9.72 0.65
C PHE A 47 -4.20 11.01 -0.18
N HIS A 48 -5.00 11.06 -1.25
CA HIS A 48 -5.04 12.21 -2.15
C HIS A 48 -5.67 13.47 -1.52
N GLU A 49 -6.51 13.31 -0.51
CA GLU A 49 -7.26 14.41 0.11
C GLU A 49 -6.39 15.34 0.98
N LYS A 50 -5.16 14.94 1.32
CA LYS A 50 -4.27 15.68 2.24
C LYS A 50 -3.05 16.33 1.60
N LEU A 51 -2.93 16.31 0.27
CA LEU A 51 -1.70 16.77 -0.40
C LEU A 51 -1.59 18.31 -0.44
N SER A 52 -0.54 18.85 0.20
CA SER A 52 -0.16 20.26 0.07
C SER A 52 0.45 20.56 -1.29
N VAL A 53 0.46 21.84 -1.69
CA VAL A 53 1.00 22.28 -3.00
C VAL A 53 2.48 21.87 -3.16
N GLY A 54 3.29 22.01 -2.09
CA GLY A 54 4.70 21.61 -2.12
C GLY A 54 4.90 20.11 -2.32
N GLN A 55 4.03 19.28 -1.74
CA GLN A 55 4.07 17.82 -1.91
C GLN A 55 3.69 17.41 -3.34
N ARG A 56 2.78 18.13 -4.00
CA ARG A 56 2.43 17.88 -5.41
C ARG A 56 3.59 18.21 -6.35
N VAL A 57 4.30 19.31 -6.10
CA VAL A 57 5.47 19.72 -6.89
C VAL A 57 6.61 18.74 -6.71
N ALA A 58 6.89 18.28 -5.48
CA ALA A 58 7.91 17.27 -5.22
C ALA A 58 7.65 15.96 -6.00
N ASP A 59 6.38 15.59 -6.20
CA ASP A 59 6.01 14.34 -6.91
C ASP A 59 6.17 14.43 -8.38
N TRP A 60 5.77 15.57 -8.90
CA TRP A 60 5.99 15.86 -10.28
C TRP A 60 7.50 15.88 -10.57
N MET A 61 8.29 16.55 -9.72
CA MET A 61 9.75 16.57 -9.83
C MET A 61 10.36 15.17 -9.72
N ALA A 62 9.96 14.35 -8.74
CA ALA A 62 10.48 12.98 -8.57
C ALA A 62 10.14 12.07 -9.76
N LYS A 63 8.93 12.20 -10.32
CA LYS A 63 8.51 11.44 -11.52
C LYS A 63 9.26 11.87 -12.77
N VAL A 64 9.45 13.18 -12.95
CA VAL A 64 10.14 13.75 -14.13
C VAL A 64 11.64 13.45 -14.06
N ALA A 65 12.28 13.69 -12.91
CA ALA A 65 13.70 13.46 -12.71
C ALA A 65 14.09 11.97 -12.74
N GLY A 66 13.16 11.07 -12.41
CA GLY A 66 13.36 9.62 -12.47
C GLY A 66 13.21 8.99 -13.87
N SER A 67 12.89 9.77 -14.90
CA SER A 67 12.68 9.26 -16.26
C SER A 67 13.99 9.10 -17.04
N TRP A 68 14.13 7.97 -17.75
CA TRP A 68 15.27 7.74 -18.66
C TRP A 68 15.43 8.83 -19.72
N GLY A 69 14.32 9.37 -20.23
CA GLY A 69 14.37 10.46 -21.22
C GLY A 69 14.92 11.77 -20.65
N PHE A 70 14.64 12.06 -19.38
CA PHE A 70 15.19 13.23 -18.70
C PHE A 70 16.70 13.09 -18.51
N ILE A 71 17.17 11.92 -18.08
CA ILE A 71 18.60 11.64 -17.88
C ILE A 71 19.37 11.83 -19.20
N ILE A 72 18.89 11.26 -20.30
CA ILE A 72 19.55 11.38 -21.61
C ILE A 72 19.58 12.84 -22.08
N THR A 73 18.45 13.55 -21.98
CA THR A 73 18.37 14.97 -22.38
C THR A 73 19.31 15.83 -21.53
N PHE A 74 19.38 15.57 -20.23
CA PHE A 74 20.26 16.28 -19.30
C PHE A 74 21.73 16.09 -19.67
N VAL A 75 22.16 14.86 -19.95
CA VAL A 75 23.53 14.55 -20.40
C VAL A 75 23.85 15.24 -21.73
N VAL A 76 22.93 15.25 -22.69
CA VAL A 76 23.11 15.93 -23.99
C VAL A 76 23.26 17.43 -23.81
N ILE A 77 22.46 18.06 -22.95
CA ILE A 77 22.57 19.50 -22.65
C ILE A 77 23.92 19.82 -22.02
N LEU A 78 24.37 19.03 -21.03
CA LEU A 78 25.68 19.22 -20.39
C LEU A 78 26.82 19.05 -21.41
N GLY A 79 26.78 18.00 -22.22
CA GLY A 79 27.77 17.79 -23.28
C GLY A 79 27.78 18.91 -24.31
N SER A 80 26.61 19.43 -24.68
CA SER A 80 26.47 20.57 -25.60
C SER A 80 27.06 21.84 -24.98
N TRP A 81 26.81 22.11 -23.70
CA TRP A 81 27.37 23.26 -22.97
C TRP A 81 28.90 23.20 -22.90
N MET A 82 29.45 22.04 -22.55
CA MET A 82 30.90 21.81 -22.52
C MET A 82 31.52 22.00 -23.91
N THR A 83 30.89 21.44 -24.95
CA THR A 83 31.36 21.56 -26.34
C THR A 83 31.35 23.01 -26.82
N LEU A 84 30.26 23.75 -26.57
CA LEU A 84 30.14 25.16 -26.94
C LEU A 84 31.20 26.03 -26.23
N ASN A 85 31.36 25.88 -24.91
CA ASN A 85 32.35 26.66 -24.16
C ASN A 85 33.79 26.31 -24.55
N SER A 86 34.10 25.02 -24.77
CA SER A 86 35.42 24.58 -25.27
C SER A 86 35.73 25.16 -26.65
N PHE A 87 34.74 25.17 -27.54
CA PHE A 87 34.93 25.63 -28.91
C PHE A 87 35.12 27.15 -28.99
N ILE A 88 34.40 27.91 -28.17
CA ILE A 88 34.59 29.37 -28.03
C ILE A 88 36.01 29.68 -27.51
N LEU A 89 36.48 28.93 -26.51
CA LEU A 89 37.85 29.06 -25.98
C LEU A 89 38.93 28.78 -27.04
N ILE A 90 38.72 27.76 -27.89
CA ILE A 90 39.72 27.34 -28.89
C ILE A 90 39.75 28.25 -30.12
N ARG A 91 38.61 28.82 -30.53
CA ARG A 91 38.50 29.52 -31.82
C ARG A 91 38.56 31.05 -31.77
N ASN A 92 38.17 31.69 -30.67
CA ASN A 92 37.79 33.10 -30.73
C ASN A 92 38.70 34.09 -29.98
N ASP A 93 39.77 33.69 -29.27
CA ASP A 93 40.60 34.61 -28.44
C ASP A 93 39.79 35.47 -27.42
N VAL A 94 38.50 35.19 -27.24
CA VAL A 94 37.61 35.84 -26.27
C VAL A 94 37.49 34.94 -25.05
N ASP A 95 37.53 35.53 -23.86
CA ASP A 95 37.31 34.83 -22.59
C ASP A 95 36.02 34.01 -22.65
N ALA A 96 36.15 32.68 -22.56
CA ALA A 96 35.00 31.80 -22.52
C ALA A 96 34.17 32.09 -21.26
N PHE A 97 32.84 31.99 -21.38
CA PHE A 97 31.91 32.25 -20.28
C PHE A 97 32.09 31.27 -19.11
N ASP A 98 32.41 29.99 -19.41
CA ASP A 98 32.74 28.96 -18.43
C ASP A 98 33.95 28.13 -18.92
N PRO A 99 35.19 28.62 -18.77
CA PRO A 99 36.40 27.92 -19.21
C PRO A 99 36.61 26.63 -18.41
N TYR A 100 37.29 25.65 -19.00
CA TYR A 100 37.73 24.45 -18.28
C TYR A 100 38.53 24.89 -17.02
N PRO A 101 38.14 24.47 -15.80
CA PRO A 101 37.40 23.25 -15.42
C PRO A 101 35.86 23.37 -15.21
N TYR A 102 35.19 24.36 -15.81
CA TYR A 102 33.72 24.58 -15.76
C TYR A 102 33.15 24.86 -14.36
N ILE A 103 33.59 25.95 -13.73
CA ILE A 103 33.22 26.28 -12.35
C ILE A 103 31.72 26.59 -12.20
N LEU A 104 31.09 27.22 -13.20
CA LEU A 104 29.67 27.57 -13.14
C LEU A 104 28.80 26.33 -13.27
N LEU A 105 29.12 25.45 -14.22
CA LEU A 105 28.45 24.16 -14.37
C LEU A 105 28.57 23.34 -13.10
N ASN A 106 29.77 23.29 -12.49
CA ASN A 106 30.00 22.56 -11.25
C ASN A 106 29.16 23.12 -10.08
N LEU A 107 29.07 24.44 -9.94
CA LEU A 107 28.26 25.09 -8.91
C LEU A 107 26.77 24.75 -9.06
N VAL A 108 26.26 24.80 -10.29
CA VAL A 108 24.85 24.46 -10.60
C VAL A 108 24.58 22.98 -10.31
N LEU A 109 25.46 22.07 -10.77
CA LEU A 109 25.32 20.64 -10.50
C LEU A 109 25.37 20.32 -9.00
N SER A 110 26.28 20.95 -8.26
CA SER A 110 26.41 20.76 -6.82
C SER A 110 25.15 21.20 -6.08
N THR A 111 24.58 22.35 -6.46
CA THR A 111 23.33 22.86 -5.87
C THR A 111 22.14 21.96 -6.24
N LEU A 112 22.09 21.47 -7.48
CA LEU A 112 21.04 20.55 -7.92
C LEU A 112 21.11 19.23 -7.14
N ALA A 113 22.31 18.66 -6.99
CA ALA A 113 22.54 17.44 -6.22
C ALA A 113 22.19 17.62 -4.73
N ALA A 114 22.53 18.77 -4.13
CA ALA A 114 22.18 19.07 -2.74
C ALA A 114 20.66 19.11 -2.52
N LEU A 115 19.88 19.61 -3.49
CA LEU A 115 18.42 19.64 -3.43
C LEU A 115 17.78 18.28 -3.75
N GLN A 116 18.48 17.38 -4.45
CA GLN A 116 17.94 16.07 -4.80
C GLN A 116 17.71 15.18 -3.57
N ALA A 117 18.66 15.10 -2.64
CA ALA A 117 18.55 14.19 -1.49
C ALA A 117 17.31 14.46 -0.60
N PRO A 118 17.00 15.72 -0.22
CA PRO A 118 15.76 16.03 0.51
C PRO A 118 14.49 15.75 -0.29
N VAL A 119 14.45 16.06 -1.59
CA VAL A 119 13.28 15.81 -2.43
C VAL A 119 13.01 14.30 -2.56
N ILE A 120 14.07 13.52 -2.78
CA ILE A 120 14.00 12.05 -2.80
C ILE A 120 13.52 11.54 -1.44
N MET A 121 14.08 12.04 -0.33
CA MET A 121 13.70 11.63 1.02
C MET A 121 12.24 11.98 1.34
N MET A 122 11.75 13.16 0.91
CA MET A 122 10.35 13.54 1.05
C MET A 122 9.42 12.62 0.25
N SER A 123 9.79 12.30 -1.00
CA SER A 123 9.03 11.36 -1.83
C SER A 123 9.03 9.95 -1.23
N GLN A 124 10.17 9.49 -0.70
CA GLN A 124 10.31 8.20 -0.03
C GLN A 124 9.51 8.13 1.27
N ASN A 125 9.60 9.13 2.14
CA ASN A 125 8.84 9.19 3.38
C ASN A 125 7.33 9.11 3.10
N ARG A 126 6.89 9.81 2.04
CA ARG A 126 5.49 9.75 1.63
C ARG A 126 5.10 8.37 1.05
N GLN A 127 5.94 7.77 0.21
CA GLN A 127 5.66 6.42 -0.31
C GLN A 127 5.56 5.41 0.84
N SER A 128 6.45 5.50 1.82
CA SER A 128 6.42 4.68 3.04
C SER A 128 5.12 4.86 3.85
N GLU A 129 4.61 6.09 4.00
CA GLU A 129 3.32 6.32 4.64
C GLU A 129 2.15 5.66 3.88
N LYS A 130 2.15 5.76 2.55
CA LYS A 130 1.15 5.10 1.70
C LYS A 130 1.25 3.57 1.81
N ASP A 131 2.45 3.03 1.78
CA ASP A 131 2.70 1.59 1.89
C ASP A 131 2.26 1.07 3.27
N ARG A 132 2.50 1.84 4.35
CA ARG A 132 2.02 1.52 5.69
C ARG A 132 0.50 1.47 5.78
N LEU A 133 -0.21 2.41 5.14
CA LEU A 133 -1.68 2.40 5.09
C LEU A 133 -2.21 1.25 4.21
N THR A 134 -1.52 0.93 3.13
CA THR A 134 -1.88 -0.18 2.24
C THR A 134 -1.72 -1.52 2.95
N ALA A 135 -0.59 -1.74 3.62
CA ALA A 135 -0.34 -2.93 4.43
C ALA A 135 -1.36 -3.05 5.59
N ALA A 136 -1.76 -1.93 6.18
CA ALA A 136 -2.78 -1.90 7.22
C ALA A 136 -4.14 -2.42 6.74
N ASN A 137 -4.61 -1.92 5.61
CA ASN A 137 -5.87 -2.33 5.01
C ASN A 137 -5.81 -3.77 4.49
N ALA A 138 -4.69 -4.16 3.87
CA ALA A 138 -4.46 -5.54 3.46
C ALA A 138 -4.54 -6.51 4.65
N PHE A 139 -3.98 -6.15 5.80
CA PHE A 139 -4.14 -6.93 7.03
C PHE A 139 -5.61 -7.07 7.45
N GLU A 140 -6.38 -5.98 7.45
CA GLU A 140 -7.79 -6.01 7.83
C GLU A 140 -8.64 -6.88 6.87
N VAL A 141 -8.37 -6.82 5.56
CA VAL A 141 -9.01 -7.66 4.54
C VAL A 141 -8.65 -9.14 4.69
N SER A 142 -7.35 -9.45 4.86
CA SER A 142 -6.88 -10.82 5.06
C SER A 142 -7.48 -11.43 6.31
N LEU A 143 -7.52 -10.67 7.42
CA LEU A 143 -8.13 -11.12 8.65
C LEU A 143 -9.63 -11.42 8.45
N LYS A 144 -10.39 -10.50 7.85
CA LYS A 144 -11.81 -10.75 7.55
C LYS A 144 -12.01 -12.03 6.74
N THR A 145 -11.19 -12.22 5.71
CA THR A 145 -11.27 -13.39 4.82
C THR A 145 -11.00 -14.68 5.59
N GLU A 146 -9.96 -14.70 6.44
CA GLU A 146 -9.66 -15.85 7.29
C GLU A 146 -10.83 -16.19 8.22
N LEU A 147 -11.43 -15.18 8.86
CA LEU A 147 -12.56 -15.35 9.76
C LEU A 147 -13.82 -15.84 9.03
N GLU A 148 -14.11 -15.33 7.83
CA GLU A 148 -15.21 -15.82 6.99
C GLU A 148 -15.01 -17.27 6.56
N ILE A 149 -13.78 -17.66 6.17
CA ILE A 149 -13.45 -19.05 5.83
C ILE A 149 -13.64 -19.98 7.03
N GLN A 150 -13.19 -19.58 8.23
CA GLN A 150 -13.41 -20.36 9.46
C GLN A 150 -14.90 -20.52 9.78
N GLN A 151 -15.71 -19.47 9.59
CA GLN A 151 -17.16 -19.55 9.76
C GLN A 151 -17.80 -20.49 8.74
N LEU A 152 -17.36 -20.43 7.48
CA LEU A 152 -17.84 -21.33 6.43
C LEU A 152 -17.49 -22.79 6.76
N HIS A 153 -16.26 -23.08 7.21
CA HIS A 153 -15.87 -24.42 7.64
C HIS A 153 -16.78 -24.95 8.75
N LYS A 154 -17.04 -24.16 9.80
CA LYS A 154 -17.94 -24.56 10.89
C LYS A 154 -19.36 -24.89 10.38
N LYS A 155 -19.90 -24.09 9.46
CA LYS A 155 -21.21 -24.36 8.86
C LYS A 155 -21.21 -25.63 8.00
N VAL A 156 -20.12 -25.89 7.27
CA VAL A 156 -19.97 -27.12 6.47
C VAL A 156 -19.87 -28.34 7.38
N ASP A 157 -19.11 -28.27 8.47
CA ASP A 157 -19.00 -29.35 9.46
C ASP A 157 -20.37 -29.64 10.11
N GLU A 158 -21.12 -28.60 10.49
CA GLU A 158 -22.47 -28.73 11.03
C GLU A 158 -23.46 -29.37 10.05
N LEU A 159 -23.40 -29.00 8.76
CA LEU A 159 -24.22 -29.61 7.72
C LEU A 159 -23.85 -31.09 7.51
N THR A 160 -22.55 -31.38 7.46
CA THR A 160 -22.04 -32.75 7.31
C THR A 160 -22.50 -33.63 8.48
N ALA A 161 -22.38 -33.14 9.71
CA ALA A 161 -22.84 -33.85 10.90
C ALA A 161 -24.34 -34.15 10.88
N LYS A 162 -25.17 -33.18 10.44
CA LYS A 162 -26.62 -33.38 10.28
C LYS A 162 -26.97 -34.41 9.21
N LEU A 163 -26.26 -34.41 8.09
CA LEU A 163 -26.51 -35.36 7.00
C LEU A 163 -26.11 -36.78 7.41
N VAL A 164 -24.98 -36.95 8.10
CA VAL A 164 -24.56 -38.26 8.64
C VAL A 164 -25.58 -38.77 9.66
N GLY A 165 -25.95 -37.95 10.65
CA GLY A 165 -26.95 -38.35 11.65
C GLY A 165 -28.32 -38.71 11.06
N ASN A 166 -28.77 -38.00 10.02
CA ASN A 166 -30.04 -38.31 9.34
C ASN A 166 -29.97 -39.59 8.49
N SER A 167 -28.77 -40.01 8.08
CA SER A 167 -28.56 -41.26 7.33
C SER A 167 -28.65 -42.48 8.24
N ASP A 168 -28.16 -42.36 9.48
CA ASP A 168 -28.20 -43.44 10.48
C ASP A 168 -29.63 -43.71 10.99
N GLU A 169 -30.46 -42.67 11.16
CA GLU A 169 -31.87 -42.82 11.56
C GLU A 169 -32.75 -43.46 10.46
N SER A 170 -32.37 -43.28 9.19
CA SER A 170 -33.11 -43.83 8.04
C SER A 170 -32.89 -45.35 7.90
N GLY A 171 -31.68 -45.85 8.19
CA GLY A 171 -31.33 -47.27 8.12
C GLY A 171 -31.92 -48.13 9.25
N GLU A 172 -32.15 -47.56 10.43
CA GLU A 172 -32.74 -48.28 11.58
C GLU A 172 -34.26 -48.54 11.37
N SER A 173 -34.94 -47.69 10.58
CA SER A 173 -36.39 -47.82 10.34
C SER A 173 -36.76 -48.93 9.34
N GLU A 174 -35.85 -49.33 8.44
CA GLU A 174 -36.10 -50.40 7.46
C GLU A 174 -35.85 -51.82 8.04
N GLY A 175 -35.10 -51.93 9.15
CA GLY A 175 -34.72 -53.22 9.76
C GLY A 175 -35.77 -53.86 10.68
N THR A 176 -36.83 -53.14 11.08
CA THR A 176 -37.81 -53.62 12.08
C THR A 176 -39.15 -54.10 11.47
N GLY A 177 -39.28 -54.10 10.15
CA GLY A 177 -40.52 -54.43 9.43
C GLY A 177 -40.64 -55.87 8.88
N SER A 178 -39.68 -56.76 9.11
CA SER A 178 -39.80 -58.18 8.72
C SER A 178 -39.82 -59.09 9.94
N ALA A 179 -41.03 -59.31 10.45
CA ALA A 179 -41.40 -60.41 11.34
C ALA A 179 -42.46 -61.27 10.65
#